data_AF-G2FVF1-F1
#
_entry.id   AF-G2FVF1-F1
#
_cell.length_a   1.000
_cell.length_b   1.000
_cell.length_c   1.000
_cell.angle_alpha   90.00
_cell.angle_beta   90.00
_cell.angle_gamma   90.00
#
_symmetry.space_group_name_H-M   'P 1'
#
loop_
_entity.id
_entity.type
_entity.pdbx_description
1 polymer ?
#
loop_
_entity_poly.entity_id
_entity_poly.type
_entity_poly.pdbx_seq_one_letter_code
_entity_poly.pdbx_strand_id
1 'polypeptide(L)' 'HLTIIDDGIGFEPVNSARENHGLGLTNITCLAHSMNAISSIESHIGRGTRIKIIVPNEKAKITPEKTFEEVVS' A
#
# COMPACT_ATOMS: atom_id res chain seq x y z
N HIS A 1 3.02 -4.22 -6.23
CA HIS A 1 2.27 -3.78 -5.04
C HIS A 1 2.37 -4.85 -3.97
N LEU A 2 2.30 -4.49 -2.69
CA LEU A 2 2.31 -5.42 -1.55
C LEU A 2 0.96 -5.33 -0.82
N THR A 3 0.44 -6.48 -0.40
CA THR A 3 -0.77 -6.56 0.42
C THR A 3 -0.57 -7.59 1.51
N ILE A 4 -0.87 -7.19 2.75
CA ILE A 4 -0.81 -8.03 3.94
C ILE A 4 -2.24 -8.10 4.48
N ILE A 5 -2.71 -9.31 4.76
CA ILE A 5 -4.05 -9.56 5.30
C ILE A 5 -3.91 -10.51 6.47
N ASP A 6 -4.52 -10.13 7.59
CA ASP A 6 -4.78 -11.03 8.72
C ASP A 6 -6.28 -11.06 9.02
N ASP A 7 -6.72 -12.15 9.64
CA ASP A 7 -8.07 -12.41 10.11
C ASP A 7 -8.15 -12.35 11.65
N GLY A 8 -7.25 -11.58 12.28
CA GLY A 8 -7.21 -11.41 13.71
C GLY A 8 -8.36 -10.57 14.28
N ILE A 9 -8.23 -10.15 15.53
CA ILE A 9 -9.28 -9.36 16.21
C ILE A 9 -9.50 -7.96 15.62
N GLY A 10 -8.58 -7.47 14.77
CA GLY A 10 -8.59 -6.10 14.27
C GLY A 10 -8.36 -5.05 15.36
N PHE A 11 -8.32 -3.78 14.95
CA PHE A 11 -8.18 -2.62 15.83
C PHE A 11 -8.92 -1.43 15.23
N GLU A 12 -9.26 -0.45 16.07
CA GLU A 12 -9.79 0.83 15.59
C GLU A 12 -8.64 1.65 14.98
N PRO A 13 -8.70 2.01 13.68
CA PRO A 13 -7.73 2.91 13.09
C PRO A 13 -7.89 4.28 13.76
N VAL A 14 -6.98 4.61 14.67
CA VAL A 14 -7.06 5.87 15.42
C VAL A 14 -6.90 7.02 14.41
N ASN A 15 -7.99 7.75 14.21
CA ASN A 15 -8.00 8.92 13.36
C ASN A 15 -7.07 9.97 13.95
N SER A 16 -6.21 10.53 13.10
CA SER A 16 -5.40 11.74 13.31
C SER A 16 -3.98 11.54 13.87
N ALA A 17 -3.06 12.25 13.22
CA ALA A 17 -1.61 12.22 13.30
C ALA A 17 -0.98 12.59 14.66
N ARG A 18 -1.67 12.37 15.79
CA ARG A 18 -1.27 12.88 17.11
C ARG A 18 -1.36 11.88 18.26
N GLU A 19 -1.89 10.68 18.05
CA GLU A 19 -1.99 9.69 19.13
C GLU A 19 -1.33 8.37 18.75
N ASN A 20 -0.17 8.12 19.38
CA ASN A 20 0.56 6.85 19.55
C ASN A 20 0.11 5.68 18.66
N HIS A 21 0.38 5.75 17.35
CA HIS A 21 0.46 4.55 16.53
C HIS A 21 1.53 3.63 17.16
N GLY A 22 1.22 2.35 17.34
CA GLY A 22 2.23 1.38 17.75
C GLY A 22 3.44 1.48 16.82
N LEU A 23 4.66 1.37 17.36
CA LEU A 23 5.92 1.63 16.63
C LEU A 23 6.00 0.92 15.27
N GLY A 24 5.37 -0.26 15.14
CA GLY A 24 5.28 -0.99 13.87
C GLY A 24 4.50 -0.25 12.76
N LEU A 25 3.30 0.29 13.05
CA LEU A 25 2.51 1.02 12.06
C LEU A 25 3.16 2.37 11.69
N THR A 26 3.78 3.02 12.67
CA THR A 26 4.61 4.21 12.45
C THR A 26 5.75 3.90 11.50
N ASN A 27 6.48 2.81 11.73
CA ASN A 27 7.57 2.39 10.85
C ASN A 27 7.08 2.11 9.42
N ILE A 28 5.97 1.39 9.26
CA ILE A 28 5.37 1.11 7.95
C ILE A 28 5.04 2.42 7.22
N THR A 29 4.43 3.37 7.92
CA THR A 29 4.01 4.65 7.34
C THR A 29 5.22 5.52 6.98
N CYS A 30 6.20 5.63 7.86
CA CYS A 30 7.45 6.36 7.62
C CYS A 30 8.24 5.79 6.43
N LEU A 31 8.35 4.46 6.34
CA LEU A 31 9.04 3.79 5.24
C LEU A 31 8.27 3.92 3.91
N ALA A 32 6.94 3.79 3.93
CA ALA A 32 6.13 4.03 2.73
C ALA A 32 6.32 5.47 2.22
N HIS A 33 6.26 6.45 3.14
CA HIS A 33 6.50 7.85 2.81
C HIS A 33 7.90 8.10 2.23
N SER A 34 8.96 7.51 2.80
CA SER A 34 10.33 7.69 2.30
C SER A 34 10.56 7.11 0.90
N MET A 35 9.75 6.14 0.49
CA MET A 35 9.78 5.53 -0.85
C MET A 35 8.82 6.20 -1.85
N ASN A 36 8.19 7.34 -1.48
CA ASN A 36 7.12 7.96 -2.26
C ASN A 36 5.98 6.96 -2.57
N ALA A 37 5.75 6.00 -1.66
CA ALA A 37 4.75 4.97 -1.81
C ALA A 37 3.40 5.42 -1.26
N ILE A 38 2.34 4.90 -1.85
CA ILE A 38 0.97 5.06 -1.32
C ILE A 38 0.70 3.88 -0.38
N SER A 39 0.34 4.14 0.86
CA SER A 39 -0.08 3.12 1.82
C SER A 39 -1.51 3.34 2.31
N SER A 40 -2.22 2.24 2.58
CA SER A 40 -3.48 2.26 3.31
C SER A 40 -3.52 1.12 4.32
N ILE A 41 -4.15 1.37 5.47
CA ILE A 41 -4.36 0.40 6.53
C ILE A 41 -5.85 0.43 6.85
N GLU A 42 -6.52 -0.69 6.65
CA GLU A 42 -7.93 -0.92 6.95
C GLU A 42 -7.98 -1.99 8.04
N SER A 43 -8.47 -1.66 9.23
CA SER A 43 -8.68 -2.63 10.29
C SER A 43 -10.10 -2.54 10.81
N HIS A 44 -10.69 -3.69 11.11
CA HIS A 44 -12.06 -3.80 11.57
C HIS A 44 -12.12 -4.77 12.75
N ILE A 45 -12.66 -4.30 13.88
CA ILE A 45 -12.86 -5.13 15.07
C ILE A 45 -13.67 -6.38 14.69
N GLY A 46 -13.10 -7.56 14.99
CA GLY A 46 -13.66 -8.88 14.70
C GLY A 46 -13.53 -9.37 13.25
N ARG A 47 -12.81 -8.65 12.37
CA ARG A 47 -12.61 -9.04 10.96
C ARG A 47 -11.15 -9.01 10.49
N GLY A 48 -10.22 -8.62 11.36
CA GLY A 48 -8.79 -8.54 11.05
C GLY A 48 -8.37 -7.22 10.41
N THR A 49 -7.20 -7.25 9.75
CA THR A 49 -6.56 -6.07 9.15
C THR A 49 -6.10 -6.34 7.73
N ARG A 50 -6.20 -5.33 6.88
CA ARG A 50 -5.60 -5.27 5.55
C ARG A 50 -4.67 -4.06 5.47
N ILE A 51 -3.43 -4.32 5.05
CA ILE A 51 -2.44 -3.27 4.75
C ILE A 51 -2.10 -3.35 3.27
N LYS A 52 -2.16 -2.23 2.57
CA LYS A 52 -1.80 -2.11 1.15
C LYS A 52 -0.66 -1.11 1.00
N ILE A 53 0.36 -1.47 0.22
CA ILE A 53 1.49 -0.58 -0.11
C ILE A 53 1.74 -0.63 -1.63
N ILE A 54 1.76 0.55 -2.25
CA ILE A 54 2.01 0.73 -3.68
C ILE A 54 3.26 1.59 -3.82
N VAL A 55 4.38 0.95 -4.12
CA VAL A 55 5.63 1.63 -4.47
C VAL A 55 5.61 1.97 -5.96
N PRO A 56 5.83 3.23 -6.36
CA PRO A 56 5.99 3.59 -7.76
C PRO A 56 7.16 2.83 -8.37
N ASN A 57 6.96 2.26 -9.56
CA ASN A 57 8.04 1.60 -10.29
C ASN A 57 8.40 2.46 -11.50
N GLU A 58 9.45 3.27 -11.39
CA GLU A 58 9.93 4.14 -12.48
C GLU A 58 10.37 3.35 -13.73
N LYS A 59 10.73 2.06 -13.56
CA LYS A 59 11.09 1.16 -14.66
C LYS A 59 9.88 0.51 -15.32
N ALA A 60 8.72 0.48 -14.65
CA ALA A 60 7.47 0.18 -15.30
C ALA A 60 7.02 1.43 -16.05
N LYS A 61 7.72 1.76 -17.13
CA LYS A 61 7.06 2.52 -18.20
C LYS A 61 5.80 1.73 -18.53
N ILE A 62 4.64 2.37 -18.45
CA ILE A 62 3.44 1.86 -19.12
C ILE A 62 3.86 1.80 -20.59
N THR A 63 4.26 0.64 -21.08
CA THR A 63 4.33 0.40 -22.51
C THR A 63 2.89 0.57 -22.97
N PRO A 64 2.54 1.60 -23.77
CA PRO A 64 1.32 1.50 -24.55
C PRO A 64 1.40 0.17 -25.30
N GLU A 65 0.36 -0.65 -25.22
CA GLU A 65 0.29 -1.85 -26.03
C GLU A 65 0.60 -1.43 -27.47
N LYS A 66 1.74 -1.89 -28.01
CA LYS A 66 1.96 -1.81 -29.44
C LYS A 66 0.90 -2.69 -30.06
N THR A 67 -0.09 -2.05 -30.68
CA THR A 67 -1.01 -2.75 -31.55
C THR A 67 -0.15 -3.41 -32.64
N PHE A 68 -0.48 -4.66 -32.98
CA PHE A 68 0.31 -5.56 -33.83
C PHE A 68 0.69 -4.97 -35.21
N GLU A 69 0.07 -3.85 -35.61
CA GLU A 69 0.27 -3.18 -36.90
C GLU A 69 1.63 -2.46 -37.01
N GLU A 70 2.28 -2.04 -35.91
CA GLU A 70 3.57 -1.34 -35.98
C GLU A 70 4.80 -2.25 -36.10
N VAL A 71 4.63 -3.58 -36.06
CA VAL A 71 5.76 -4.54 -36.14
C VAL A 71 6.04 -4.96 -37.60
N VAL A 72 5.22 -4.53 -38.56
CA VAL A 72 5.27 -5.03 -39.95
C VAL A 72 5.38 -3.92 -41.02
N SER A 73 5.82 -2.71 -40.64
CA SER A 73 6.13 -1.61 -41.57
C SER A 73 7.61 -1.29 -41.61
#